data_AF-A0A1R2CMK0-F1
#
_entry.id   AF-A0A1R2CMK0-F1
#
_cell.length_a   1.000
_cell.length_b   1.000
_cell.length_c   1.000
_cell.angle_alpha   90.00
_cell.angle_beta   90.00
_cell.angle_gamma   90.00
#
_symmetry.space_group_name_H-M   'P 1'
#
loop_
_entity.id
_entity.type
_entity.pdbx_description
1 polymer ?
#
loop_
_entity_poly.entity_id
_entity_poly.type
_entity_poly.pdbx_seq_one_letter_code
_entity_poly.pdbx_strand_id
1 'polypeptide(L)'
;MINNNRPRRTFFTQEKKQCWERAEIIPGRDPARWRFDAAGNPVLNILRGCLGQFCHEYDHILPFSKGGETSVENCQILQTHLNRYKSNRNLSLEELKKESIKQYFSDREMDLIEIAAYGSVKKPTEENQNEN
;
A
#
# COMPACT_ATOMS: atom_id res chain seq x y z
N MET A 1 -33.90 13.98 -15.30
CA MET A 1 -32.95 13.51 -14.27
C MET A 1 -31.59 13.41 -14.93
N ILE A 2 -30.63 14.27 -14.58
CA ILE A 2 -29.26 14.15 -15.11
C ILE A 2 -28.67 12.94 -14.38
N ASN A 3 -28.49 11.84 -15.10
CA ASN A 3 -27.84 10.65 -14.58
C ASN A 3 -26.36 11.01 -14.38
N ASN A 4 -25.99 11.44 -13.17
CA ASN A 4 -24.63 11.83 -12.79
C ASN A 4 -23.70 10.60 -12.63
N ASN A 5 -23.77 9.67 -13.58
CA ASN A 5 -22.99 8.44 -13.58
C ASN A 5 -21.60 8.67 -14.19
N ARG A 6 -20.90 9.74 -13.75
CA ARG A 6 -19.49 9.92 -14.10
C ARG A 6 -18.67 8.98 -13.23
N PRO A 7 -17.78 8.16 -13.81
CA PRO A 7 -16.94 7.29 -13.02
C PRO A 7 -16.06 8.14 -12.10
N ARG A 8 -16.03 7.80 -10.81
CA ARG A 8 -15.21 8.51 -9.81
C ARG A 8 -13.78 8.02 -9.90
N ARG A 9 -12.81 8.90 -9.63
CA ARG A 9 -11.38 8.55 -9.59
C ARG A 9 -10.89 8.17 -8.18
N THR A 10 -11.57 8.61 -7.12
CA THR A 10 -11.05 8.46 -5.75
C THR A 10 -11.70 7.29 -5.04
N PHE A 11 -10.88 6.45 -4.40
CA PHE A 11 -11.33 5.38 -3.51
C PHE A 11 -11.95 5.94 -2.22
N PHE A 12 -13.07 5.37 -1.80
CA PHE A 12 -13.70 5.64 -0.52
C PHE A 12 -12.94 5.00 0.65
N THR A 13 -13.28 5.40 1.87
CA THR A 13 -12.64 4.90 3.09
C THR A 13 -12.73 3.38 3.21
N GLN A 14 -13.88 2.78 2.89
CA GLN A 14 -14.05 1.33 2.97
C GLN A 14 -13.21 0.59 1.92
N GLU A 15 -13.12 1.12 0.70
CA GLU A 15 -12.30 0.50 -0.35
C GLU A 15 -10.81 0.61 -0.04
N LYS A 16 -10.36 1.74 0.53
CA LYS A 16 -8.99 1.90 1.03
C LYS A 16 -8.68 0.87 2.11
N LYS A 17 -9.61 0.66 3.06
CA LYS A 17 -9.47 -0.36 4.09
C LYS A 17 -9.32 -1.76 3.47
N GLN A 18 -10.23 -2.14 2.56
CA GLN A 18 -10.19 -3.45 1.90
C GLN A 18 -8.94 -3.62 1.02
N CYS A 19 -8.49 -2.55 0.35
CA CYS A 19 -7.25 -2.53 -0.42
C CYS A 19 -6.01 -2.75 0.46
N TRP A 20 -5.98 -2.17 1.67
CA TRP A 20 -4.94 -2.43 2.67
C TRP A 20 -4.97 -3.86 3.21
N GLU A 21 -6.17 -4.38 3.49
CA GLU A 21 -6.34 -5.74 4.00
C GLU A 21 -5.85 -6.80 3.00
N ARG A 22 -6.02 -6.54 1.69
CA ARG A 22 -5.57 -7.42 0.58
C ARG A 22 -4.07 -7.34 0.28
N ALA A 23 -3.37 -6.31 0.74
CA ALA A 23 -1.95 -6.17 0.50
C ALA A 23 -1.15 -7.23 1.28
N GLU A 24 0.01 -7.59 0.75
CA GLU A 24 0.83 -8.66 1.31
C GLU A 24 1.32 -8.32 2.72
N ILE A 25 1.24 -9.29 3.62
CA ILE A 25 1.63 -9.16 5.02
C ILE A 25 3.15 -9.26 5.12
N ILE A 26 3.78 -8.37 5.91
CA ILE A 26 5.19 -8.54 6.29
C ILE A 26 5.26 -9.55 7.45
N PRO A 27 5.94 -10.71 7.29
CA PRO A 27 6.05 -11.68 8.38
C PRO A 27 6.65 -11.05 9.65
N GLY A 28 6.10 -11.41 10.81
CA GLY A 28 6.55 -10.89 12.11
C GLY A 28 6.13 -9.44 12.42
N ARG A 29 5.25 -8.83 11.60
CA ARG A 29 4.76 -7.44 11.78
C ARG A 29 3.24 -7.38 11.93
N ASP A 30 2.76 -6.41 12.70
CA ASP A 30 1.32 -6.16 12.84
C ASP A 30 0.69 -5.76 11.48
N PRO A 31 -0.25 -6.57 10.93
CA PRO A 31 -0.87 -6.34 9.63
C PRO A 31 -1.69 -5.04 9.55
N ALA A 32 -2.15 -4.50 10.69
CA ALA A 32 -2.84 -3.22 10.74
C ALA A 32 -1.89 -2.03 10.57
N ARG A 33 -0.59 -2.22 10.83
CA ARG A 33 0.44 -1.17 10.77
C ARG A 33 1.33 -1.30 9.54
N TRP A 34 1.73 -2.53 9.21
CA TRP A 34 2.72 -2.84 8.19
C TRP A 34 2.13 -3.69 7.06
N ARG A 35 2.47 -3.33 5.83
CA ARG A 35 2.22 -4.10 4.61
C ARG A 35 3.39 -3.97 3.66
N PHE A 36 3.55 -4.95 2.78
CA PHE A 36 4.25 -4.72 1.54
C PHE A 36 3.31 -4.00 0.55
N ASP A 37 3.83 -2.99 -0.12
CA ASP A 37 3.19 -2.45 -1.32
C ASP A 37 3.24 -3.48 -2.47
N ALA A 38 2.58 -3.21 -3.59
CA ALA A 38 2.54 -4.17 -4.69
C ALA A 38 3.94 -4.52 -5.26
N ALA A 39 4.93 -3.62 -5.12
CA ALA A 39 6.29 -3.86 -5.58
C ALA A 39 7.20 -4.52 -4.53
N GLY A 40 6.66 -4.87 -3.35
CA GLY A 40 7.40 -5.52 -2.27
C GLY A 40 8.10 -4.55 -1.32
N ASN A 41 7.76 -3.25 -1.32
CA ASN A 41 8.34 -2.28 -0.40
C ASN A 41 7.57 -2.25 0.92
N PRO A 42 8.25 -2.19 2.07
CA PRO A 42 7.57 -2.00 3.33
C PRO A 42 6.95 -0.60 3.41
N VAL A 43 5.69 -0.54 3.81
CA VAL A 43 4.96 0.73 4.03
C VAL A 43 4.19 0.70 5.35
N LEU A 44 3.97 1.89 5.91
CA LEU A 44 3.22 2.08 7.16
C LEU A 44 1.84 2.68 6.90
N ASN A 45 0.82 2.11 7.54
CA ASN A 45 -0.58 2.53 7.36
C ASN A 45 -0.80 4.03 7.67
N ILE A 46 -0.16 4.53 8.73
CA ILE A 46 -0.25 5.93 9.14
C ILE A 46 0.46 6.90 8.19
N LEU A 47 1.46 6.42 7.44
CA LEU A 47 2.27 7.25 6.55
C LEU A 47 1.64 7.30 5.15
N ARG A 48 0.48 7.95 5.04
CA ARG A 48 -0.22 8.16 3.76
C ARG A 48 -0.07 9.60 3.30
N GLY A 49 0.19 9.84 2.01
CA GLY A 49 0.21 11.20 1.46
C GLY A 49 1.51 11.98 1.71
N CYS A 50 2.60 11.30 2.07
CA CYS A 50 3.90 11.89 2.38
C CYS A 50 5.02 11.38 1.46
N LEU A 51 6.24 11.93 1.58
CA LEU A 51 7.38 11.63 0.69
C LEU A 51 8.52 10.85 1.34
N GLY A 52 8.26 10.28 2.51
CA GLY A 52 9.18 9.37 3.17
C GLY A 52 9.23 7.99 2.52
N GLN A 53 10.24 7.22 2.90
CA GLN A 53 10.49 5.89 2.37
C GLN A 53 9.38 4.88 2.66
N PHE A 54 8.69 5.01 3.79
CA PHE A 54 7.57 4.13 4.18
C PHE A 54 6.21 4.74 3.84
N CYS A 55 6.20 5.88 3.14
CA CYS A 55 4.98 6.56 2.76
C CYS A 55 4.32 5.89 1.55
N HIS A 56 2.99 5.84 1.54
CA HIS A 56 2.24 5.20 0.48
C HIS A 56 1.04 6.01 0.00
N GLU A 57 0.53 5.57 -1.15
CA GLU A 57 -0.72 6.02 -1.75
C GLU A 57 -1.59 4.81 -2.13
N TYR A 58 -2.88 5.03 -2.25
CA TYR A 58 -3.80 4.08 -2.89
C TYR A 58 -3.88 4.42 -4.38
N ASP A 59 -3.49 3.48 -5.22
CA ASP A 59 -3.38 3.66 -6.67
C ASP A 59 -4.21 2.63 -7.43
N HIS A 60 -4.56 2.94 -8.67
CA HIS A 60 -5.20 1.99 -9.56
C HIS A 60 -4.17 1.08 -10.22
N ILE A 61 -4.41 -0.23 -10.26
CA ILE A 61 -3.57 -1.19 -11.02
C ILE A 61 -3.59 -0.80 -12.50
N LEU A 62 -4.77 -0.85 -13.13
CA LEU A 62 -5.04 -0.22 -14.41
C LEU A 62 -5.39 1.26 -14.18
N PRO A 63 -4.62 2.24 -14.68
CA PRO A 63 -4.89 3.65 -14.42
C PRO A 63 -6.31 4.07 -14.83
N PHE A 64 -6.94 4.91 -14.01
CA PHE A 64 -8.27 5.46 -14.31
C PHE A 64 -8.37 6.11 -15.69
N SER A 65 -7.33 6.85 -16.11
CA SER A 65 -7.24 7.49 -17.43
C SER A 65 -7.09 6.51 -18.60
N LYS A 66 -6.89 5.22 -18.32
CA LYS A 66 -6.84 4.12 -19.28
C LYS A 66 -8.08 3.22 -19.19
N GLY A 67 -9.14 3.68 -18.52
CA GLY A 67 -10.39 2.94 -18.37
C GLY A 67 -10.45 2.03 -17.15
N GLY A 68 -9.46 2.09 -16.24
CA GLY A 68 -9.51 1.36 -15.00
C GLY A 68 -10.63 1.84 -14.07
N GLU A 69 -11.45 0.90 -13.62
CA GLU A 69 -12.54 1.19 -12.68
C GLU A 69 -11.97 1.52 -11.30
N THR A 70 -12.62 2.43 -10.58
CA THR A 70 -12.30 2.65 -9.16
C THR A 70 -13.06 1.63 -8.32
N SER A 71 -12.43 0.47 -8.13
CA SER A 71 -12.91 -0.64 -7.31
C SER A 71 -11.79 -1.22 -6.45
N VAL A 72 -12.14 -2.08 -5.49
CA VAL A 72 -11.17 -2.76 -4.62
C VAL A 72 -10.24 -3.67 -5.42
N GLU A 73 -10.76 -4.32 -6.46
CA GLU A 73 -10.03 -5.25 -7.33
C GLU A 73 -8.98 -4.54 -8.16
N ASN A 74 -9.23 -3.29 -8.52
CA ASN A 74 -8.28 -2.44 -9.23
C ASN A 74 -7.46 -1.55 -8.29
N CYS A 75 -7.56 -1.70 -6.97
CA CYS A 75 -6.79 -0.93 -6.01
C CYS A 75 -5.50 -1.68 -5.63
N GLN A 76 -4.40 -0.95 -5.53
CA GLN A 76 -3.15 -1.40 -4.95
C GLN A 76 -2.56 -0.31 -4.05
N ILE A 77 -1.70 -0.73 -3.13
CA ILE A 77 -0.84 0.19 -2.38
C ILE A 77 0.47 0.30 -3.13
N LEU A 78 0.97 1.53 -3.28
CA LEU A 78 2.29 1.82 -3.80
C LEU A 78 2.99 2.84 -2.91
N GLN A 79 4.27 2.62 -2.65
CA GLN A 79 5.13 3.63 -2.04
C GLN A 79 5.04 4.93 -2.86
N THR A 80 4.96 6.08 -2.21
CA THR A 80 4.63 7.36 -2.88
C THR A 80 5.60 7.70 -4.02
N HIS A 81 6.89 7.40 -3.86
CA HIS A 81 7.88 7.56 -4.93
C HIS A 81 7.54 6.71 -6.15
N LEU A 82 7.24 5.43 -5.94
CA LEU A 82 6.92 4.49 -7.02
C LEU A 82 5.56 4.81 -7.66
N ASN A 83 4.58 5.27 -6.87
CA ASN A 83 3.31 5.78 -7.40
C ASN A 83 3.51 6.98 -8.34
N ARG A 84 4.38 7.93 -7.94
CA ARG A 84 4.74 9.08 -8.78
C ARG A 84 5.46 8.66 -10.05
N TYR A 85 6.35 7.68 -9.95
CA TYR A 85 6.97 7.07 -11.12
C TYR A 85 5.88 6.47 -12.02
N LYS A 86 5.04 5.56 -11.52
CA LYS A 86 3.99 4.92 -12.31
C LYS A 86 3.09 5.93 -13.02
N SER A 87 2.64 6.97 -12.31
CA SER A 87 1.79 8.03 -12.87
C SER A 87 0.56 7.44 -13.58
N ASN A 88 0.32 7.77 -14.85
CA ASN A 88 -0.77 7.22 -15.67
C ASN A 88 -0.34 6.05 -16.57
N ARG A 89 0.86 5.50 -16.38
CA ARG A 89 1.38 4.38 -17.17
C ARG A 89 0.78 3.07 -16.68
N ASN A 90 0.44 2.19 -17.62
CA ASN A 90 0.00 0.82 -17.32
C ASN A 90 1.23 -0.08 -17.23
N LEU A 91 1.96 0.03 -16.12
CA LEU A 91 3.16 -0.76 -15.86
C LEU A 91 2.78 -2.11 -15.25
N SER A 92 3.49 -3.15 -15.66
CA SER A 92 3.45 -4.47 -15.03
C SER A 92 4.08 -4.45 -13.64
N LEU A 93 3.74 -5.45 -12.82
CA LEU A 93 4.34 -5.64 -11.50
C LEU A 93 5.87 -5.77 -11.57
N GLU A 94 6.38 -6.44 -12.62
CA GLU A 94 7.81 -6.64 -12.83
C GLU A 94 8.54 -5.34 -13.17
N GLU A 95 7.91 -4.42 -13.90
CA GLU A 95 8.46 -3.09 -14.14
C GLU A 95 8.50 -2.25 -12.86
N LEU A 96 7.45 -2.33 -12.05
CA LEU A 96 7.40 -1.63 -10.75
C LEU A 96 8.48 -2.15 -9.79
N LYS A 97 8.66 -3.47 -9.70
CA LYS A 97 9.71 -4.11 -8.90
C LYS A 97 11.12 -3.73 -9.36
N LYS A 98 11.33 -3.51 -10.66
CA LYS A 98 12.63 -3.09 -11.21
C LYS A 98 13.00 -1.66 -10.84
N GLU A 99 12.02 -0.76 -10.85
CA GLU A 99 12.21 0.63 -10.41
C GLU A 99 12.30 0.75 -8.88
N SER A 100 11.78 -0.23 -8.17
CA SER A 100 11.76 -0.23 -6.72
C SER A 100 13.17 -0.21 -6.11
N ILE A 101 13.33 0.59 -5.06
CA ILE A 101 14.58 0.63 -4.29
C ILE A 101 14.63 -0.63 -3.42
N LYS A 102 15.48 -1.59 -3.79
CA LYS A 102 15.72 -2.80 -2.98
C LYS A 102 16.53 -2.43 -1.74
N GLN A 103 15.82 -2.08 -0.68
CA GLN A 103 16.41 -1.88 0.64
C GLN A 103 15.81 -2.88 1.62
N TYR A 104 16.70 -3.50 2.38
CA TYR A 104 16.34 -4.43 3.44
C TYR A 104 16.49 -3.73 4.79
N PHE A 105 15.52 -3.94 5.66
CA PHE A 105 15.55 -3.44 7.03
C PHE A 105 15.58 -4.63 7.98
N SER A 106 16.49 -4.57 8.94
CA SER A 106 16.50 -5.50 10.06
C SER A 106 15.25 -5.34 10.93
N ASP A 107 14.94 -6.36 11.71
CA ASP A 107 13.78 -6.29 12.59
C ASP A 107 13.86 -5.15 13.60
N ARG A 108 15.07 -4.86 14.08
CA ARG A 108 15.34 -3.75 14.99
C ARG A 108 15.09 -2.40 14.35
N GLU A 109 15.52 -2.20 13.10
CA GLU A 109 15.29 -0.93 12.40
C GLU A 109 13.80 -0.69 12.19
N MET A 110 13.07 -1.71 11.74
CA MET A 110 11.62 -1.66 11.59
C MET A 110 10.91 -1.36 12.92
N ASP A 111 11.39 -1.91 14.04
CA ASP A 111 10.86 -1.61 15.38
C ASP A 111 11.07 -0.14 15.75
N LEU A 112 12.27 0.42 15.52
CA LEU A 112 12.55 1.83 15.79
C LEU A 112 11.70 2.76 14.93
N ILE A 113 11.49 2.41 13.66
CA ILE A 113 10.61 3.15 12.75
C ILE A 113 9.16 3.11 13.25
N GLU A 114 8.68 1.96 13.69
CA GLU A 114 7.32 1.81 14.23
C GLU A 114 7.14 2.62 15.52
N ILE A 115 8.13 2.62 16.42
CA ILE A 115 8.13 3.46 17.62
C ILE A 115 8.08 4.93 17.24
N ALA A 116 8.86 5.37 16.26
CA ALA A 116 8.83 6.76 15.82
C ALA A 116 7.47 7.16 15.22
N ALA A 117 6.80 6.25 14.52
CA ALA A 117 5.52 6.52 13.86
C ALA A 117 4.29 6.39 14.78
N TYR A 118 4.30 5.44 15.73
CA TYR A 118 3.14 5.10 16.57
C TYR A 118 3.38 5.24 18.08
N GLY A 119 4.61 5.50 18.51
CA GLY A 119 4.99 5.51 19.93
C GLY A 119 5.16 4.12 20.57
N SER A 120 4.98 3.04 19.81
CA SER A 120 5.09 1.66 20.31
C SER A 120 5.34 0.66 19.18
N VAL A 121 5.82 -0.54 19.52
CA VAL A 121 5.84 -1.70 18.61
C VAL A 121 4.67 -2.62 18.94
N LYS A 122 3.99 -3.16 17.92
CA LYS A 122 3.06 -4.28 18.05
C LYS A 122 3.62 -5.48 17.28
N LYS A 123 3.95 -6.53 18.02
CA LYS A 123 4.29 -7.83 17.41
C LYS A 123 3.01 -8.64 17.21
N PRO A 124 2.91 -9.45 16.15
CA PRO A 124 1.82 -10.40 16.01
C PRO A 124 1.80 -11.34 17.22
N THR A 125 0.65 -11.49 17.86
CA THR A 125 0.43 -12.58 18.83
C THR A 125 0.42 -13.92 18.08
N GLU A 126 0.86 -15.00 18.73
CA GLU A 126 0.87 -16.36 18.14
C GLU A 126 -0.51 -16.80 17.60
N GLU A 127 -1.60 -16.23 18.14
CA GLU A 127 -2.98 -16.49 17.71
C GLU A 127 -3.28 -16.04 16.27
N ASN A 128 -2.60 -15.01 15.75
CA ASN A 128 -2.84 -14.47 14.40
C ASN A 128 -1.99 -15.16 13.31
N GLN A 129 -1.23 -16.21 13.66
CA GLN A 129 -0.40 -16.97 12.71
C GLN A 129 -1.13 -18.17 12.11
N ASN A 130 -2.32 -18.50 12.60
CA ASN A 130 -3.09 -19.70 12.22
C ASN A 130 -4.32 -19.42 11.35
N GLU A 131 -4.55 -18.17 10.94
CA GLU A 131 -5.59 -17.82 9.97
C GLU A 131 -4.96 -17.62 8.59
N ASN A 132 -4.64 -18.74 7.92
CA ASN A 132 -4.41 -18.84 6.47
C ASN A 132 -4.93 -20.18 5.96
#